data_AF-A0AAV1ZWY4-F1
#
_entry.id   AF-A0AAV1ZWY4-F1
#
_cell.length_a   1.000
_cell.length_b   1.000
_cell.length_c   1.000
_cell.angle_alpha   90.00
_cell.angle_beta   90.00
_cell.angle_gamma   90.00
#
_symmetry.space_group_name_H-M   'P 1'
#
loop_
_entity.id
_entity.type
_entity.pdbx_description
1 polymer ?
#
loop_
_entity_poly.entity_id
_entity_poly.type
_entity_poly.pdbx_seq_one_letter_code
_entity_poly.pdbx_strand_id
1 'polypeptide(L)'
;MTLLPSLQSLVELSAIRIAYLMWTRRDVVKKCSEEELFDELEKVVLADVKSLPLPEQLKSRILTNVKPVGKRLISFLNLWFSKTHLENSQKWLTDEMFFECLILNADGLINHRKTAERILSCKILNNVLAFRIACVNFLENEVLKLWAFVKQYFLKKIILEGEQPHLFQRRCSFREILVKRDPPYNEWPPSPYRFKLSNIPRFPCTRESDEVLFWISYCLSKENAIVMKEVPHFMGNDVNWYEFSLESAALSGNVACFDYFQNFCKKKVEYDHLNIIDGILLSFGEEWEQPCLIFNFMLLNSQERTELLRTHPIRMLSHFLEWPFSQMFVENTEEIWNLISDEFKDWIFLKIFAILFNDSILLNPITNCQGFPCTYLGGNTLIHNVEHLKIIWTALWEISSDSYKLTVLNSIVLESIVHSSRLCEFRTRFKASGL
;
A
#
# COMPACT_ATOMS: atom_id res chain seq x y z
N MET A 1 -10.98 -17.29 -17.01
CA MET A 1 -11.87 -16.78 -18.08
C MET A 1 -11.72 -15.27 -18.08
N THR A 2 -10.92 -14.70 -18.97
CA THR A 2 -10.64 -13.25 -19.02
C THR A 2 -11.80 -12.55 -19.71
N LEU A 3 -12.67 -11.88 -18.94
CA LEU A 3 -13.70 -10.99 -19.45
C LEU A 3 -13.02 -9.84 -20.20
N LEU A 4 -13.39 -9.62 -21.46
CA LEU A 4 -12.96 -8.43 -22.20
C LEU A 4 -13.44 -7.17 -21.45
N PRO A 5 -12.60 -6.14 -21.32
CA PRO A 5 -13.02 -4.90 -20.66
C PRO A 5 -14.16 -4.24 -21.44
N SER A 6 -15.20 -3.76 -20.74
CA SER A 6 -16.27 -2.95 -21.35
C SER A 6 -15.70 -1.66 -21.97
N LEU A 7 -16.41 -1.04 -22.92
CA LEU A 7 -15.98 0.24 -23.51
C LEU A 7 -15.75 1.33 -22.45
N GLN A 8 -16.60 1.37 -21.42
CA GLN A 8 -16.46 2.29 -20.29
C GLN A 8 -15.17 2.03 -19.51
N SER A 9 -14.80 0.76 -19.32
CA SER A 9 -13.52 0.42 -18.70
C SER A 9 -12.32 0.80 -19.57
N LEU A 10 -12.39 0.68 -20.90
CA LEU A 10 -11.29 1.09 -21.79
C LEU A 10 -11.03 2.61 -21.74
N VAL A 11 -12.09 3.42 -21.65
CA VAL A 11 -11.98 4.88 -21.47
C VAL A 11 -11.30 5.20 -20.14
N GLU A 12 -11.70 4.52 -19.06
CA GLU A 12 -11.11 4.69 -17.74
C GLU A 12 -9.62 4.31 -17.71
N LEU A 13 -9.27 3.14 -18.27
CA LEU A 13 -7.88 2.67 -18.40
C LEU A 13 -7.02 3.64 -19.23
N SER A 14 -7.58 4.18 -20.32
CA SER A 14 -6.90 5.17 -21.14
C SER A 14 -6.69 6.48 -20.39
N ALA A 15 -7.69 6.91 -19.62
CA ALA A 15 -7.61 8.12 -18.80
C ALA A 15 -6.53 8.00 -17.72
N ILE A 16 -6.47 6.88 -17.00
CA ILE A 16 -5.43 6.57 -16.01
C ILE A 16 -4.04 6.60 -16.67
N ARG A 17 -3.89 5.96 -17.83
CA ARG A 17 -2.63 5.93 -18.57
C ARG A 17 -2.16 7.32 -18.99
N ILE A 18 -3.07 8.14 -19.50
CA ILE A 18 -2.75 9.53 -19.87
C ILE A 18 -2.37 10.33 -18.62
N ALA A 19 -3.10 10.18 -17.51
CA ALA A 19 -2.75 10.85 -16.25
C ALA A 19 -1.32 10.51 -15.79
N TYR A 20 -0.89 9.24 -15.87
CA TYR A 20 0.49 8.87 -15.57
C TYR A 20 1.47 9.58 -16.49
N LEU A 21 1.21 9.58 -17.81
CA LEU A 21 2.07 10.27 -18.78
C LEU A 21 2.20 11.77 -18.49
N MET A 22 1.15 12.41 -17.96
CA MET A 22 1.20 13.83 -17.59
C MET A 22 2.07 14.09 -16.36
N TRP A 23 2.06 13.19 -15.38
CA TRP A 23 2.93 13.25 -14.19
C TRP A 23 4.39 12.91 -14.50
N THR A 24 4.64 12.05 -15.48
CA THR A 24 6.01 11.63 -15.84
C THR A 24 6.73 12.54 -16.84
N ARG A 25 6.14 13.70 -17.18
CA ARG A 25 6.80 14.69 -18.07
C ARG A 25 8.00 15.33 -17.38
N ARG A 26 9.10 15.47 -18.10
CA ARG A 26 10.39 15.95 -17.55
C ARG A 26 10.29 17.27 -16.77
N ASP A 27 9.43 18.19 -17.17
CA ASP A 27 9.23 19.50 -16.51
C ASP A 27 8.48 19.42 -15.19
N VAL A 28 7.54 18.47 -15.05
CA VAL A 28 6.82 18.16 -13.80
C VAL A 28 7.76 17.42 -12.85
N VAL A 29 8.41 16.39 -13.37
CA VAL A 29 9.35 15.52 -12.67
C VAL A 29 10.46 16.29 -11.96
N LYS A 30 11.09 17.24 -12.67
CA LYS A 30 12.19 18.05 -12.11
C LYS A 30 11.79 18.88 -10.89
N LYS A 31 10.49 19.10 -10.71
CA LYS A 31 9.92 19.86 -9.59
C LYS A 31 9.33 18.96 -8.50
N CYS A 32 9.25 17.64 -8.72
CA CYS A 32 8.44 16.70 -7.94
C CYS A 32 9.16 16.04 -6.75
N SER A 33 10.28 16.58 -6.29
CA SER A 33 11.12 15.93 -5.27
C SER A 33 10.66 16.13 -3.82
N GLU A 34 9.60 16.90 -3.58
CA GLU A 34 9.11 17.27 -2.24
C GLU A 34 7.57 17.23 -2.19
N GLU A 35 6.99 16.53 -1.20
CA GLU A 35 5.53 16.46 -0.97
C GLU A 35 4.90 17.85 -0.78
N GLU A 36 5.66 18.81 -0.23
CA GLU A 36 5.22 20.19 -0.02
C GLU A 36 4.81 20.90 -1.32
N LEU A 37 5.24 20.40 -2.49
CA LEU A 37 4.90 20.94 -3.80
C LEU A 37 3.83 20.15 -4.56
N PHE A 38 3.29 19.06 -4.00
CA PHE A 38 2.35 18.19 -4.72
C PHE A 38 1.12 18.96 -5.24
N ASP A 39 0.48 19.76 -4.39
CA ASP A 39 -0.71 20.51 -4.78
C ASP A 39 -0.43 21.59 -5.84
N GLU A 40 0.81 22.12 -5.89
CA GLU A 40 1.22 23.05 -6.94
C GLU A 40 1.43 22.34 -8.27
N LEU A 41 2.08 21.17 -8.25
CA LEU A 41 2.28 20.35 -9.43
C LEU A 41 0.98 19.78 -9.96
N GLU A 42 0.06 19.40 -9.08
CA GLU A 42 -1.28 18.96 -9.45
C GLU A 42 -1.99 20.05 -10.26
N LYS A 43 -1.92 21.32 -9.82
CA LYS A 43 -2.51 22.45 -10.57
C LYS A 43 -1.91 22.59 -11.96
N VAL A 44 -0.58 22.43 -12.10
CA VAL A 44 0.11 22.47 -13.41
C VAL A 44 -0.38 21.33 -14.30
N VAL A 45 -0.38 20.10 -13.79
CA VAL A 45 -0.84 18.92 -14.54
C VAL A 45 -2.30 19.06 -14.95
N LEU A 46 -3.17 19.53 -14.05
CA LEU A 46 -4.59 19.80 -14.32
C LEU A 46 -4.78 20.84 -15.43
N ALA A 47 -4.01 21.93 -15.41
CA ALA A 47 -4.08 22.95 -16.45
C ALA A 47 -3.67 22.39 -17.81
N ASP A 48 -2.62 21.57 -17.84
CA ASP A 48 -2.13 20.98 -19.08
C ASP A 48 -3.11 19.94 -19.64
N VAL A 49 -3.74 19.11 -18.79
CA VAL A 49 -4.80 18.19 -19.21
C VAL A 49 -5.96 18.94 -19.87
N LYS A 50 -6.37 20.10 -19.34
CA LYS A 50 -7.43 20.93 -19.95
C LYS A 50 -7.06 21.42 -21.34
N SER A 51 -5.77 21.67 -21.59
CA SER A 51 -5.25 22.14 -22.88
C SER A 51 -5.13 21.06 -23.94
N LEU A 52 -5.23 19.77 -23.58
CA LEU A 52 -5.07 18.67 -24.52
C LEU A 52 -6.15 18.70 -25.62
N PRO A 53 -5.82 18.37 -26.89
CA PRO A 53 -6.78 18.30 -27.98
C PRO A 53 -7.54 16.97 -27.98
N LEU A 54 -8.21 16.65 -26.86
CA LEU A 54 -8.96 15.41 -26.66
C LEU A 54 -10.48 15.67 -26.61
N PRO A 55 -11.33 14.65 -26.81
CA PRO A 55 -12.77 14.79 -26.56
C PRO A 55 -13.06 15.14 -25.09
N GLU A 56 -14.05 16.00 -24.85
CA GLU A 56 -14.39 16.49 -23.50
C GLU A 56 -14.73 15.37 -22.51
N GLN A 57 -15.38 14.30 -22.98
CA GLN A 57 -15.67 13.12 -22.16
C GLN A 57 -14.39 12.46 -21.64
N LEU A 58 -13.36 12.31 -22.48
CA LEU A 58 -12.08 11.73 -22.08
C LEU A 58 -11.28 12.71 -21.20
N LYS A 59 -11.28 14.00 -21.50
CA LYS A 59 -10.64 15.01 -20.64
C LYS A 59 -11.22 14.99 -19.23
N SER A 60 -12.54 14.98 -19.11
CA SER A 60 -13.21 14.90 -17.82
C SER A 60 -12.75 13.69 -17.02
N ARG A 61 -12.59 12.53 -17.68
CA ARG A 61 -12.10 11.29 -17.04
C ARG A 61 -10.63 11.35 -16.68
N ILE A 62 -9.79 12.03 -17.47
CA ILE A 62 -8.38 12.23 -17.10
C ILE A 62 -8.30 13.12 -15.87
N LEU A 63 -9.03 14.24 -15.85
CA LEU A 63 -9.04 15.20 -14.76
C LEU A 63 -9.41 14.56 -13.41
N THR A 64 -10.39 13.65 -13.39
CA THR A 64 -10.76 12.91 -12.17
C THR A 64 -9.66 11.98 -11.66
N ASN A 65 -8.77 11.52 -12.55
CA ASN A 65 -7.70 10.59 -12.23
C ASN A 65 -6.33 11.26 -11.98
N VAL A 66 -6.14 12.54 -12.34
CA VAL A 66 -4.85 13.24 -12.17
C VAL A 66 -4.35 13.12 -10.73
N LYS A 67 -5.14 13.54 -9.74
CA LYS A 67 -4.74 13.54 -8.33
C LYS A 67 -4.44 12.13 -7.79
N PRO A 68 -5.34 11.13 -7.90
CA PRO A 68 -5.06 9.79 -7.37
C PRO A 68 -3.88 9.12 -8.07
N VAL A 69 -3.71 9.31 -9.38
CA VAL A 69 -2.56 8.77 -10.11
C VAL A 69 -1.23 9.37 -9.65
N GLY A 70 -1.18 10.70 -9.48
CA GLY A 70 0.03 11.39 -8.99
C GLY A 70 0.45 10.91 -7.60
N LYS A 71 -0.51 10.78 -6.69
CA LYS A 71 -0.23 10.31 -5.32
C LYS A 71 0.23 8.87 -5.29
N ARG A 72 -0.39 8.00 -6.08
CA ARG A 72 0.06 6.60 -6.21
C ARG A 72 1.48 6.52 -6.77
N LEU A 73 1.83 7.39 -7.72
CA LEU A 73 3.18 7.47 -8.27
C LEU A 73 4.20 7.88 -7.20
N ILE A 74 3.87 8.87 -6.37
CA ILE A 74 4.72 9.31 -5.25
C ILE A 74 4.84 8.22 -4.18
N SER A 75 3.73 7.61 -3.79
CA SER A 75 3.71 6.48 -2.84
C SER A 75 4.59 5.33 -3.32
N PHE A 76 4.45 4.97 -4.60
CA PHE A 76 5.31 3.99 -5.25
C PHE A 76 6.80 4.38 -5.15
N LEU A 77 7.13 5.63 -5.45
CA LEU A 77 8.50 6.15 -5.37
C LEU A 77 9.03 6.12 -3.93
N ASN A 78 8.25 6.59 -2.96
CA ASN A 78 8.59 6.60 -1.55
C ASN A 78 8.83 5.17 -1.03
N LEU A 79 8.01 4.20 -1.44
CA LEU A 79 8.19 2.79 -1.09
C LEU A 79 9.50 2.22 -1.70
N TRP A 80 9.78 2.54 -2.95
CA TRP A 80 11.02 2.10 -3.59
C TRP A 80 12.24 2.77 -2.97
N PHE A 81 12.21 4.07 -2.75
CA PHE A 81 13.29 4.83 -2.16
C PHE A 81 13.56 4.42 -0.72
N SER A 82 12.53 4.26 0.12
CA SER A 82 12.71 3.80 1.51
C SER A 82 13.37 2.41 1.61
N LYS A 83 13.17 1.54 0.61
CA LYS A 83 13.76 0.20 0.59
C LYS A 83 15.11 0.11 -0.12
N THR A 84 15.44 1.05 -1.00
CA THR A 84 16.66 0.99 -1.84
C THR A 84 17.71 2.05 -1.51
N HIS A 85 17.28 3.19 -0.96
CA HIS A 85 18.14 4.27 -0.52
C HIS A 85 18.27 4.26 1.01
N LEU A 86 19.51 4.21 1.48
CA LEU A 86 19.82 4.58 2.86
C LEU A 86 20.11 6.08 2.93
N GLU A 87 19.83 6.68 4.09
CA GLU A 87 19.96 8.11 4.43
C GLU A 87 21.27 8.79 3.98
N ASN A 88 22.32 8.02 3.68
CA ASN A 88 23.65 8.51 3.28
C ASN A 88 24.05 8.15 1.83
N SER A 89 23.16 7.60 1.03
CA SER A 89 23.43 7.35 -0.40
C SER A 89 23.04 8.58 -1.22
N GLN A 90 23.97 9.13 -2.02
CA GLN A 90 23.66 10.19 -2.99
C GLN A 90 22.42 9.79 -3.82
N LYS A 91 21.58 10.76 -4.22
CA LYS A 91 20.38 10.51 -5.05
C LYS A 91 20.80 10.02 -6.45
N TRP A 92 21.07 8.72 -6.59
CA TRP A 92 21.58 8.11 -7.83
C TRP A 92 20.48 7.72 -8.80
N LEU A 93 19.34 7.23 -8.31
CA LEU A 93 18.13 7.12 -9.12
C LEU A 93 17.52 8.52 -9.16
N THR A 94 17.76 9.24 -10.26
CA THR A 94 17.06 10.49 -10.47
C THR A 94 15.61 10.18 -10.83
N ASP A 95 14.70 11.06 -10.41
CA ASP A 95 13.29 10.95 -10.77
C ASP A 95 13.14 10.81 -12.31
N GLU A 96 13.95 11.55 -13.08
CA GLU A 96 14.01 11.48 -14.54
C GLU A 96 14.32 10.08 -15.08
N MET A 97 15.31 9.37 -14.52
CA MET A 97 15.62 7.99 -14.91
C MET A 97 14.46 7.03 -14.61
N PHE A 98 13.81 7.20 -13.46
CA PHE A 98 12.69 6.36 -13.08
C PHE A 98 11.53 6.49 -14.09
N PHE A 99 11.19 7.72 -14.45
CA PHE A 99 10.07 7.99 -15.34
C PHE A 99 10.30 7.53 -16.79
N GLU A 100 11.54 7.58 -17.29
CA GLU A 100 11.87 7.00 -18.59
C GLU A 100 11.75 5.47 -18.63
N CYS A 101 11.92 4.83 -17.47
CA CYS A 101 11.84 3.38 -17.35
C CYS A 101 10.46 2.88 -16.94
N LEU A 102 9.53 3.77 -16.58
CA LEU A 102 8.19 3.41 -16.11
C LEU A 102 7.46 2.57 -17.17
N ILE A 103 7.02 1.38 -16.76
CA ILE A 103 6.18 0.50 -17.58
C ILE A 103 4.84 0.35 -16.88
N LEU A 104 3.76 0.56 -17.65
CA LEU A 104 2.40 0.35 -17.19
C LEU A 104 1.86 -1.00 -17.67
N ASN A 105 1.03 -1.63 -16.86
CA ASN A 105 0.22 -2.80 -17.18
C ASN A 105 -0.92 -2.44 -18.14
N ALA A 106 -1.63 -3.46 -18.62
CA ALA A 106 -2.81 -3.29 -19.47
C ALA A 106 -3.96 -2.56 -18.74
N ASP A 107 -4.02 -2.69 -17.41
CA ASP A 107 -4.92 -1.97 -16.51
C ASP A 107 -4.46 -0.53 -16.20
N GLY A 108 -3.42 -0.04 -16.89
CA GLY A 108 -2.90 1.31 -16.72
C GLY A 108 -2.10 1.54 -15.42
N LEU A 109 -1.98 0.54 -14.54
CA LEU A 109 -1.23 0.64 -13.30
C LEU A 109 0.26 0.40 -13.52
N ILE A 110 1.10 0.86 -12.59
CA ILE A 110 2.56 0.65 -12.69
C ILE A 110 2.86 -0.86 -12.63
N ASN A 111 3.65 -1.34 -13.58
CA ASN A 111 4.26 -2.67 -13.52
C ASN A 111 5.62 -2.55 -12.81
N HIS A 112 5.63 -2.84 -11.50
CA HIS A 112 6.81 -2.69 -10.65
C HIS A 112 7.98 -3.52 -11.19
N ARG A 113 7.73 -4.80 -11.49
CA ARG A 113 8.74 -5.76 -11.94
C ARG A 113 9.37 -5.37 -13.27
N LYS A 114 8.57 -5.12 -14.30
CA LYS A 114 9.08 -4.73 -15.63
C LYS A 114 9.80 -3.38 -15.58
N THR A 115 9.30 -2.44 -14.78
CA THR A 115 9.97 -1.15 -14.57
C THR A 115 11.36 -1.37 -13.96
N ALA A 116 11.48 -2.23 -12.94
CA ALA A 116 12.76 -2.57 -12.34
C ALA A 116 13.71 -3.29 -13.33
N GLU A 117 13.21 -4.27 -14.09
CA GLU A 117 13.97 -4.96 -15.14
C GLU A 117 14.52 -3.95 -16.16
N ARG A 118 13.70 -2.99 -16.59
CA ARG A 118 14.13 -1.93 -17.51
C ARG A 118 15.21 -1.04 -16.91
N ILE A 119 15.05 -0.61 -15.67
CA ILE A 119 16.07 0.20 -14.96
C ILE A 119 17.41 -0.55 -14.89
N LEU A 120 17.39 -1.83 -14.50
CA LEU A 120 18.60 -2.65 -14.42
C LEU A 120 19.25 -2.86 -15.79
N SER A 121 18.44 -2.97 -16.85
CA SER A 121 18.94 -3.11 -18.23
C SER A 121 19.70 -1.89 -18.75
N CYS A 122 19.42 -0.69 -18.22
CA CYS A 122 20.12 0.54 -18.59
C CYS A 122 21.57 0.57 -18.11
N LYS A 123 21.98 -0.27 -17.15
CA LYS A 123 23.34 -0.35 -16.58
C LYS A 123 23.91 0.98 -16.05
N ILE A 124 23.05 1.93 -15.72
CA ILE A 124 23.44 3.24 -15.18
C ILE A 124 23.73 3.15 -13.67
N LEU A 125 23.11 2.19 -12.98
CA LEU A 125 23.23 2.01 -11.54
C LEU A 125 24.54 1.32 -11.15
N ASN A 126 25.11 1.73 -10.02
CA ASN A 126 26.18 0.96 -9.40
C ASN A 126 25.67 -0.42 -8.93
N ASN A 127 26.58 -1.38 -8.79
CA ASN A 127 26.22 -2.76 -8.48
C ASN A 127 25.42 -2.90 -7.17
N VAL A 128 25.70 -2.07 -6.15
CA VAL A 128 25.01 -2.13 -4.86
C VAL A 128 23.54 -1.72 -4.99
N LEU A 129 23.26 -0.61 -5.66
CA LEU A 129 21.90 -0.14 -5.90
C LEU A 129 21.15 -1.05 -6.87
N ALA A 130 21.81 -1.49 -7.93
CA ALA A 130 21.26 -2.48 -8.85
C ALA A 130 20.85 -3.75 -8.09
N PHE A 131 21.69 -4.22 -7.16
CA PHE A 131 21.39 -5.37 -6.33
C PHE A 131 20.18 -5.12 -5.43
N ARG A 132 20.11 -3.97 -4.72
CA ARG A 132 18.94 -3.63 -3.90
C ARG A 132 17.64 -3.58 -4.71
N ILE A 133 17.66 -2.93 -5.88
CA ILE A 133 16.48 -2.88 -6.78
C ILE A 133 16.08 -4.27 -7.24
N ALA A 134 17.04 -5.11 -7.61
CA ALA A 134 16.78 -6.51 -7.97
C ALA A 134 16.17 -7.29 -6.80
N CYS A 135 16.67 -7.08 -5.58
CA CYS A 135 16.17 -7.72 -4.37
C CYS A 135 14.73 -7.31 -4.05
N VAL A 136 14.46 -5.99 -3.98
CA VAL A 136 13.13 -5.43 -3.68
C VAL A 136 12.10 -5.86 -4.73
N ASN A 137 12.50 -6.09 -5.98
CA ASN A 137 11.59 -6.54 -7.03
C ASN A 137 11.66 -8.06 -7.29
N PHE A 138 12.32 -8.83 -6.41
CA PHE A 138 12.43 -10.28 -6.49
C PHE A 138 12.89 -10.81 -7.88
N LEU A 139 13.87 -10.12 -8.48
CA LEU A 139 14.45 -10.46 -9.78
C LEU A 139 15.61 -11.45 -9.61
N GLU A 140 15.30 -12.72 -9.28
CA GLU A 140 16.28 -13.76 -8.94
C GLU A 140 17.51 -13.81 -9.87
N ASN A 141 17.27 -13.85 -11.19
CA ASN A 141 18.36 -13.94 -12.17
C ASN A 141 19.33 -12.76 -12.08
N GLU A 142 18.81 -11.54 -11.88
CA GLU A 142 19.64 -10.34 -11.72
C GLU A 142 20.30 -10.31 -10.35
N VAL A 143 19.61 -10.73 -9.28
CA VAL A 143 20.19 -10.85 -7.93
C VAL A 143 21.41 -11.78 -7.96
N LEU A 144 21.26 -12.99 -8.50
CA LEU A 144 22.33 -13.99 -8.56
C LEU A 144 23.52 -13.50 -9.39
N LYS A 145 23.25 -12.81 -10.50
CA LYS A 145 24.28 -12.21 -11.35
C LYS A 145 25.03 -11.07 -10.66
N LEU A 146 24.33 -10.23 -9.91
CA LEU A 146 24.91 -9.07 -9.22
C LEU A 146 25.65 -9.46 -7.93
N TRP A 147 25.24 -10.56 -7.29
CA TRP A 147 25.77 -11.01 -6.00
C TRP A 147 27.30 -11.11 -5.96
N ALA A 148 27.92 -11.67 -7.00
CA ALA A 148 29.37 -11.82 -7.10
C ALA A 148 30.14 -10.49 -6.97
N PHE A 149 29.51 -9.37 -7.35
CA PHE A 149 30.13 -8.05 -7.31
C PHE A 149 29.88 -7.31 -5.99
N VAL A 150 28.85 -7.67 -5.24
CA VAL A 150 28.40 -6.93 -4.05
C VAL A 150 28.54 -7.70 -2.74
N LYS A 151 28.80 -9.02 -2.81
CA LYS A 151 28.89 -9.91 -1.65
C LYS A 151 29.72 -9.35 -0.50
N GLN A 152 30.97 -8.98 -0.78
CA GLN A 152 31.89 -8.49 0.25
C GLN A 152 31.41 -7.17 0.88
N TYR A 153 30.78 -6.30 0.09
CA TYR A 153 30.22 -5.04 0.58
C TYR A 153 29.13 -5.30 1.61
N PHE A 154 28.13 -6.13 1.28
CA PHE A 154 27.00 -6.39 2.18
C PHE A 154 27.41 -7.19 3.42
N LEU A 155 28.28 -8.19 3.28
CA LEU A 155 28.76 -8.96 4.44
C LEU A 155 29.52 -8.07 5.42
N LYS A 156 30.45 -7.24 4.93
CA LYS A 156 31.18 -6.29 5.77
C LYS A 156 30.23 -5.30 6.45
N LYS A 157 29.24 -4.79 5.72
CA LYS A 157 28.24 -3.88 6.27
C LYS A 157 27.46 -4.52 7.42
N ILE A 158 26.91 -5.72 7.20
CA ILE A 158 26.11 -6.43 8.22
C ILE A 158 26.95 -6.74 9.46
N ILE A 159 28.22 -7.13 9.28
CA ILE A 159 29.14 -7.38 10.41
C ILE A 159 29.33 -6.10 11.23
N LEU A 160 29.68 -4.98 10.58
CA LEU A 160 29.92 -3.70 11.26
C LEU A 160 28.67 -3.17 11.97
N GLU A 161 27.50 -3.29 11.36
CA GLU A 161 26.23 -2.86 11.98
C GLU A 161 25.82 -3.78 13.14
N GLY A 162 26.12 -5.09 13.04
CA GLY A 162 25.89 -6.06 14.12
C GLY A 162 26.73 -5.85 15.38
N GLU A 163 27.89 -5.21 15.26
CA GLU A 163 28.74 -4.82 16.40
C GLU A 163 28.17 -3.64 17.21
N GLN A 164 27.11 -2.96 16.71
CA GLN A 164 26.46 -1.81 17.34
C GLN A 164 24.99 -2.08 17.76
N PRO A 165 24.72 -3.09 18.62
CA PRO A 165 23.37 -3.62 18.86
C PRO A 165 22.43 -2.68 19.64
N HIS A 166 22.94 -1.60 20.22
CA HIS A 166 22.15 -0.67 21.04
C HIS A 166 21.42 0.42 20.22
N LEU A 167 21.70 0.53 18.91
CA LEU A 167 21.10 1.57 18.06
C LEU A 167 19.82 1.12 17.34
N PHE A 168 19.45 -0.16 17.41
CA PHE A 168 18.37 -0.72 16.60
C PHE A 168 17.41 -1.56 17.43
N GLN A 169 16.23 -1.00 17.71
CA GLN A 169 15.15 -1.72 18.36
C GLN A 169 14.12 -2.14 17.31
N ARG A 170 14.36 -3.28 16.66
CA ARG A 170 13.39 -3.85 15.73
C ARG A 170 12.24 -4.49 16.50
N ARG A 171 11.02 -3.98 16.31
CA ARG A 171 9.81 -4.56 16.92
C ARG A 171 9.34 -5.74 16.06
N CYS A 172 9.30 -6.93 16.67
CA CYS A 172 8.51 -8.11 16.28
C CYS A 172 9.11 -9.10 15.24
N SER A 173 8.78 -10.39 15.45
CA SER A 173 8.89 -11.54 14.52
C SER A 173 7.49 -12.17 14.44
N PHE A 174 6.97 -12.37 13.22
CA PHE A 174 5.56 -12.73 12.98
C PHE A 174 5.34 -14.16 12.43
N ARG A 175 6.25 -15.07 12.80
CA ARG A 175 6.30 -16.47 12.34
C ARG A 175 4.99 -17.26 12.38
N GLU A 176 4.06 -16.90 13.24
CA GLU A 176 2.82 -17.66 13.44
C GLU A 176 1.72 -17.35 12.42
N ILE A 177 1.89 -16.30 11.61
CA ILE A 177 0.80 -15.76 10.78
C ILE A 177 0.68 -16.45 9.41
N LEU A 178 1.77 -16.95 8.83
CA LEU A 178 1.82 -17.20 7.37
C LEU A 178 1.55 -18.64 6.91
N VAL A 179 1.74 -19.63 7.77
CA VAL A 179 1.62 -21.04 7.42
C VAL A 179 0.35 -21.60 8.04
N LYS A 180 -0.58 -22.11 7.22
CA LYS A 180 -1.70 -22.93 7.70
C LYS A 180 -1.11 -24.11 8.49
N ARG A 181 -1.19 -24.05 9.81
CA ARG A 181 -0.95 -25.22 10.65
C ARG A 181 -2.26 -25.96 10.79
N ASP A 182 -2.21 -27.28 10.72
CA ASP A 182 -3.33 -28.10 11.18
C ASP A 182 -3.63 -27.67 12.62
N PRO A 183 -4.87 -27.22 12.93
CA PRO A 183 -5.21 -26.85 14.29
C PRO A 183 -4.96 -28.09 15.16
N PRO A 184 -4.22 -27.98 16.27
CA PRO A 184 -4.11 -29.09 17.20
C PRO A 184 -5.54 -29.48 17.60
N TYR A 185 -5.91 -30.73 17.30
CA TYR A 185 -7.19 -31.30 17.68
C TYR A 185 -7.43 -31.03 19.17
N ASN A 186 -8.45 -30.24 19.49
CA ASN A 186 -9.03 -29.96 20.82
C ASN A 186 -8.68 -28.67 21.58
N GLU A 187 -8.53 -27.51 20.94
CA GLU A 187 -8.73 -26.23 21.64
C GLU A 187 -9.64 -25.25 20.85
N TRP A 188 -10.78 -24.93 21.47
CA TRP A 188 -11.71 -23.87 21.10
C TRP A 188 -11.10 -22.48 21.39
N PRO A 189 -11.70 -21.40 20.83
CA PRO A 189 -11.02 -20.45 19.96
C PRO A 189 -9.85 -19.71 20.65
N PRO A 190 -8.82 -19.28 19.88
CA PRO A 190 -7.76 -18.47 20.44
C PRO A 190 -8.38 -17.18 20.98
N SER A 191 -8.33 -17.02 22.30
CA SER A 191 -8.51 -15.74 22.95
C SER A 191 -7.58 -14.70 22.28
N PRO A 192 -7.97 -13.41 22.20
CA PRO A 192 -7.18 -12.33 21.60
C PRO A 192 -5.97 -11.92 22.48
N TYR A 193 -5.26 -12.91 23.02
CA TYR A 193 -4.02 -12.73 23.76
C TYR A 193 -2.94 -12.24 22.81
N ARG A 194 -2.87 -10.91 22.71
CA ARG A 194 -1.68 -10.07 22.72
C ARG A 194 -0.43 -10.90 23.07
N PHE A 195 0.25 -11.44 22.06
CA PHE A 195 1.54 -12.10 22.26
C PHE A 195 2.49 -11.11 22.93
N LYS A 196 3.05 -11.48 24.07
CA LYS A 196 4.13 -10.74 24.71
C LYS A 196 5.35 -10.83 23.79
N LEU A 197 5.50 -9.83 22.94
CA LEU A 197 6.60 -9.56 22.01
C LEU A 197 8.01 -9.49 22.66
N SER A 198 8.15 -9.78 23.96
CA SER A 198 9.36 -9.51 24.73
C SER A 198 10.48 -10.56 24.56
N ASN A 199 10.20 -11.73 23.97
CA ASN A 199 11.13 -12.87 23.99
C ASN A 199 11.62 -13.32 22.60
N ILE A 200 11.36 -12.54 21.56
CA ILE A 200 11.80 -12.85 20.20
C ILE A 200 13.30 -12.49 20.09
N PRO A 201 14.17 -13.39 19.57
CA PRO A 201 15.57 -13.07 19.35
C PRO A 201 15.68 -11.81 18.47
N ARG A 202 16.48 -10.84 18.95
CA ARG A 202 16.64 -9.55 18.28
C ARG A 202 17.28 -9.77 16.92
N PHE A 203 16.64 -9.27 15.88
CA PHE A 203 17.12 -9.33 14.51
C PHE A 203 18.50 -8.65 14.36
N PRO A 204 19.34 -9.03 13.37
CA PRO A 204 20.51 -8.25 12.97
C PRO A 204 20.12 -6.79 12.90
N CYS A 205 20.90 -6.01 13.63
CA CYS A 205 20.80 -4.57 13.75
C CYS A 205 21.29 -3.91 12.47
N THR A 206 20.78 -4.34 11.32
CA THR A 206 21.13 -3.81 10.01
C THR A 206 20.04 -2.88 9.49
N ARG A 207 20.46 -1.86 8.76
CA ARG A 207 19.55 -0.93 8.08
C ARG A 207 19.09 -1.42 6.70
N GLU A 208 19.51 -2.60 6.26
CA GLU A 208 19.03 -3.18 5.00
C GLU A 208 17.58 -3.63 5.10
N SER A 209 16.85 -3.57 3.98
CA SER A 209 15.47 -4.05 3.92
C SER A 209 15.40 -5.58 4.03
N ASP A 210 14.24 -6.11 4.43
CA ASP A 210 14.05 -7.55 4.57
C ASP A 210 14.21 -8.31 3.27
N GLU A 211 13.83 -7.71 2.15
CA GLU A 211 14.03 -8.28 0.83
C GLU A 211 15.52 -8.45 0.54
N VAL A 212 16.33 -7.45 0.86
CA VAL A 212 17.79 -7.53 0.67
C VAL A 212 18.37 -8.63 1.56
N LEU A 213 17.95 -8.71 2.83
CA LEU A 213 18.39 -9.75 3.75
C LEU A 213 17.97 -11.16 3.32
N PHE A 214 16.74 -11.31 2.81
CA PHE A 214 16.26 -12.56 2.22
C PHE A 214 17.21 -13.02 1.11
N TRP A 215 17.52 -12.14 0.16
CA TRP A 215 18.34 -12.47 -1.00
C TRP A 215 19.81 -12.71 -0.67
N ILE A 216 20.38 -11.95 0.28
CA ILE A 216 21.74 -12.20 0.79
C ILE A 216 21.83 -13.62 1.34
N SER A 217 20.89 -13.99 2.20
CA SER A 217 20.85 -15.34 2.77
C SER A 217 20.67 -16.39 1.69
N TYR A 218 19.73 -16.19 0.76
CA TYR A 218 19.54 -17.05 -0.41
C TYR A 218 20.82 -17.32 -1.18
N CYS A 219 21.55 -16.27 -1.54
CA CYS A 219 22.79 -16.40 -2.28
C CYS A 219 23.84 -17.16 -1.46
N LEU A 220 23.98 -16.87 -0.17
CA LEU A 220 24.91 -17.58 0.70
C LEU A 220 24.61 -19.09 0.80
N SER A 221 23.34 -19.51 0.80
CA SER A 221 23.04 -20.96 0.86
C SER A 221 23.42 -21.68 -0.40
N LYS A 222 23.22 -21.03 -1.56
CA LYS A 222 23.54 -21.60 -2.86
C LYS A 222 25.03 -21.84 -3.01
N GLU A 223 25.83 -21.05 -2.31
CA GLU A 223 27.30 -21.15 -2.30
C GLU A 223 27.85 -22.16 -1.28
N ASN A 224 27.00 -22.82 -0.47
CA ASN A 224 27.43 -23.67 0.66
C ASN A 224 28.48 -22.97 1.56
N ALA A 225 28.36 -21.64 1.71
CA ALA A 225 29.43 -20.83 2.28
C ALA A 225 29.57 -21.07 3.80
N ILE A 226 30.76 -21.49 4.24
CA ILE A 226 31.17 -21.60 5.66
C ILE A 226 30.92 -20.28 6.42
N VAL A 227 31.01 -19.16 5.69
CA VAL A 227 30.78 -17.78 6.13
C VAL A 227 29.35 -17.54 6.67
N MET A 228 28.37 -18.42 6.40
CA MET A 228 27.07 -18.33 7.06
C MET A 228 27.18 -18.33 8.59
N LYS A 229 28.16 -19.04 9.15
CA LYS A 229 28.43 -19.07 10.60
C LYS A 229 29.02 -17.76 11.13
N GLU A 230 29.54 -16.90 10.26
CA GLU A 230 30.24 -15.66 10.58
C GLU A 230 29.36 -14.42 10.43
N VAL A 231 28.17 -14.53 9.82
CA VAL A 231 27.18 -13.45 9.81
C VAL A 231 26.62 -13.36 11.23
N PRO A 232 26.86 -12.27 12.00
CA PRO A 232 26.83 -12.31 13.46
C PRO A 232 25.56 -12.81 14.13
N HIS A 233 24.43 -12.93 13.44
CA HIS A 233 23.14 -13.31 14.03
C HIS A 233 22.44 -14.45 13.26
N PHE A 234 23.20 -15.27 12.51
CA PHE A 234 22.75 -16.57 12.02
C PHE A 234 22.73 -17.61 13.17
N MET A 235 22.17 -17.25 14.32
CA MET A 235 22.08 -18.12 15.50
C MET A 235 20.61 -18.38 15.83
N GLY A 236 20.08 -19.41 15.20
CA GLY A 236 18.81 -20.03 15.59
C GLY A 236 18.79 -21.46 15.10
N ASN A 237 18.93 -22.42 16.01
CA ASN A 237 18.76 -23.84 15.69
C ASN A 237 17.29 -24.19 15.35
N ASP A 238 16.34 -23.25 15.57
CA ASP A 238 14.89 -23.51 15.50
C ASP A 238 14.11 -22.67 14.46
N VAL A 239 14.78 -21.75 13.75
CA VAL A 239 14.12 -20.88 12.74
C VAL A 239 14.93 -20.81 11.47
N ASN A 240 14.34 -21.28 10.38
CA ASN A 240 14.90 -21.16 9.04
C ASN A 240 14.88 -19.68 8.63
N TRP A 241 16.03 -19.02 8.57
CA TRP A 241 16.18 -17.62 8.17
C TRP A 241 15.45 -17.28 6.85
N TYR A 242 15.37 -18.27 5.94
CA TYR A 242 14.58 -18.19 4.72
C TYR A 242 13.12 -17.87 4.96
N GLU A 243 12.51 -18.59 5.90
CA GLU A 243 11.10 -18.42 6.24
C GLU A 243 10.90 -17.07 6.90
N PHE A 244 11.78 -16.67 7.82
CA PHE A 244 11.65 -15.35 8.44
C PHE A 244 11.75 -14.21 7.43
N SER A 245 12.81 -14.15 6.62
CA SER A 245 13.00 -13.01 5.71
C SER A 245 11.93 -12.99 4.63
N LEU A 246 11.41 -14.16 4.27
CA LEU A 246 10.22 -14.29 3.44
C LEU A 246 8.98 -13.70 4.13
N GLU A 247 8.71 -14.08 5.38
CA GLU A 247 7.58 -13.57 6.15
C GLU A 247 7.64 -12.04 6.27
N SER A 248 8.82 -11.51 6.59
CA SER A 248 9.03 -10.08 6.73
C SER A 248 8.88 -9.34 5.40
N ALA A 249 9.33 -9.92 4.28
CA ALA A 249 9.12 -9.34 2.96
C ALA A 249 7.65 -9.39 2.50
N ALA A 250 6.89 -10.41 2.91
CA ALA A 250 5.45 -10.49 2.66
C ALA A 250 4.71 -9.39 3.45
N LEU A 251 5.06 -9.20 4.72
CA LEU A 251 4.48 -8.17 5.59
C LEU A 251 4.91 -6.75 5.20
N SER A 252 6.07 -6.58 4.55
CA SER A 252 6.56 -5.27 4.11
C SER A 252 5.77 -4.67 2.92
N GLY A 253 4.67 -5.30 2.48
CA GLY A 253 3.84 -4.77 1.41
C GLY A 253 4.31 -5.12 0.00
N ASN A 254 5.32 -5.98 -0.12
CA ASN A 254 6.02 -6.17 -1.38
C ASN A 254 5.32 -7.18 -2.28
N VAL A 255 4.50 -6.70 -3.22
CA VAL A 255 3.79 -7.55 -4.20
C VAL A 255 4.74 -8.41 -5.04
N ALA A 256 5.95 -7.93 -5.33
CA ALA A 256 6.93 -8.71 -6.09
C ALA A 256 7.38 -9.97 -5.34
N CYS A 257 7.39 -9.93 -4.00
CA CYS A 257 7.61 -11.11 -3.16
C CYS A 257 6.53 -12.16 -3.48
N PHE A 258 5.26 -11.81 -3.30
CA PHE A 258 4.15 -12.74 -3.50
C PHE A 258 4.11 -13.32 -4.92
N ASP A 259 4.23 -12.47 -5.94
CA ASP A 259 4.27 -12.89 -7.34
C ASP A 259 5.42 -13.87 -7.62
N TYR A 260 6.59 -13.61 -7.04
CA TYR A 260 7.74 -14.49 -7.19
C TYR A 260 7.46 -15.87 -6.60
N PHE A 261 6.89 -15.94 -5.39
CA PHE A 261 6.63 -17.24 -4.77
C PHE A 261 5.49 -18.01 -5.44
N GLN A 262 4.39 -17.35 -5.80
CA GLN A 262 3.27 -18.01 -6.48
C GLN A 262 3.70 -18.62 -7.82
N ASN A 263 4.56 -17.92 -8.57
CA ASN A 263 4.94 -18.33 -9.93
C ASN A 263 6.21 -19.18 -9.99
N PHE A 264 7.21 -18.92 -9.14
CA PHE A 264 8.55 -19.52 -9.26
C PHE A 264 8.83 -20.57 -8.19
N CYS A 265 8.35 -20.39 -6.96
CA CYS A 265 8.45 -21.44 -5.95
C CYS A 265 7.33 -22.45 -6.17
N LYS A 266 7.55 -23.42 -7.07
CA LYS A 266 6.69 -24.61 -7.29
C LYS A 266 6.41 -25.47 -6.05
N LYS A 267 6.82 -25.04 -4.85
CA LYS A 267 6.38 -25.66 -3.61
C LYS A 267 4.89 -25.35 -3.43
N LYS A 268 4.11 -26.39 -3.14
CA LYS A 268 2.71 -26.27 -2.69
C LYS A 268 2.67 -25.69 -1.27
N VAL A 269 3.21 -24.49 -1.07
CA VAL A 269 2.96 -23.76 0.18
C VAL A 269 1.59 -23.12 0.00
N GLU A 270 0.61 -23.67 0.70
CA GLU A 270 -0.68 -23.01 0.82
C GLU A 270 -0.53 -21.88 1.83
N TYR A 271 -0.55 -20.65 1.32
CA TYR A 271 -0.46 -19.46 2.16
C TYR A 271 -1.82 -19.21 2.82
N ASP A 272 -1.78 -18.87 4.11
CA ASP A 272 -2.97 -18.41 4.80
C ASP A 272 -3.19 -16.91 4.54
N HIS A 273 -3.76 -16.60 3.37
CA HIS A 273 -4.01 -15.20 2.96
C HIS A 273 -4.84 -14.42 3.98
N LEU A 274 -5.75 -15.10 4.71
CA LEU A 274 -6.58 -14.46 5.73
C LEU A 274 -5.71 -13.99 6.90
N ASN A 275 -4.87 -14.87 7.44
CA ASN A 275 -3.96 -14.51 8.52
C ASN A 275 -2.94 -13.46 8.08
N ILE A 276 -2.42 -13.52 6.84
CA ILE A 276 -1.51 -12.49 6.31
C ILE A 276 -2.17 -11.12 6.37
N ILE A 277 -3.40 -11.02 5.90
CA ILE A 277 -4.14 -9.75 5.93
C ILE A 277 -4.39 -9.34 7.38
N ASP A 278 -4.82 -10.24 8.25
CA ASP A 278 -4.98 -9.93 9.67
C ASP A 278 -3.67 -9.38 10.29
N GLY A 279 -2.54 -10.03 10.01
CA GLY A 279 -1.21 -9.56 10.42
C GLY A 279 -0.85 -8.17 9.88
N ILE A 280 -1.16 -7.89 8.61
CA ILE A 280 -0.99 -6.56 8.00
C ILE A 280 -1.88 -5.54 8.72
N LEU A 281 -3.16 -5.87 8.93
CA LEU A 281 -4.12 -4.99 9.59
C LEU A 281 -3.71 -4.70 11.04
N LEU A 282 -3.24 -5.71 11.78
CA LEU A 282 -2.79 -5.62 13.18
C LEU A 282 -1.44 -4.91 13.36
N SER A 283 -0.63 -4.81 12.31
CA SER A 283 0.67 -4.13 12.35
C SER A 283 0.46 -2.61 12.39
N PHE A 284 0.34 -2.07 13.60
CA PHE A 284 0.10 -0.64 13.85
C PHE A 284 1.16 0.27 13.22
N GLY A 285 0.79 1.02 12.17
CA GLY A 285 1.52 2.17 11.64
C GLY A 285 0.64 2.99 10.69
N GLU A 286 0.89 4.29 10.56
CA GLU A 286 -0.02 5.25 9.91
C GLU A 286 0.10 5.34 8.37
N GLU A 287 0.94 4.52 7.72
CA GLU A 287 1.27 4.69 6.29
C GLU A 287 1.29 3.35 5.52
N TRP A 288 0.20 2.59 5.55
CA TRP A 288 0.14 1.27 4.91
C TRP A 288 -0.79 1.30 3.70
N GLU A 289 -0.43 2.13 2.72
CA GLU A 289 -0.85 1.94 1.33
C GLU A 289 -0.14 0.69 0.82
N GLN A 290 -0.61 -0.51 1.19
CA GLN A 290 0.06 -1.74 0.80
C GLN A 290 -0.63 -2.41 -0.39
N PRO A 291 -0.03 -2.30 -1.60
CA PRO A 291 -0.33 -3.17 -2.72
C PRO A 291 -0.47 -4.67 -2.37
N CYS A 292 0.16 -5.15 -1.28
CA CYS A 292 0.01 -6.53 -0.83
C CYS A 292 -1.39 -6.84 -0.24
N LEU A 293 -2.07 -5.89 0.39
CA LEU A 293 -3.42 -6.12 0.93
C LEU A 293 -4.38 -6.38 -0.22
N ILE A 294 -4.21 -5.65 -1.33
CA ILE A 294 -4.91 -5.88 -2.61
C ILE A 294 -4.66 -7.28 -3.11
N PHE A 295 -3.40 -7.64 -3.22
CA PHE A 295 -3.01 -8.94 -3.75
C PHE A 295 -3.61 -10.09 -2.93
N ASN A 296 -3.45 -10.05 -1.60
CA ASN A 296 -3.96 -11.10 -0.73
C ASN A 296 -5.50 -11.11 -0.68
N PHE A 297 -6.15 -9.95 -0.66
CA PHE A 297 -7.62 -9.87 -0.62
C PHE A 297 -8.25 -10.49 -1.88
N MET A 298 -7.66 -10.25 -3.06
CA MET A 298 -8.15 -10.82 -4.31
C MET A 298 -8.05 -12.34 -4.37
N LEU A 299 -7.14 -12.94 -3.60
CA LEU A 299 -6.96 -14.39 -3.49
C LEU A 299 -7.91 -15.05 -2.48
N LEU A 300 -8.58 -14.28 -1.62
CA LEU A 300 -9.58 -14.80 -0.70
C LEU A 300 -10.83 -15.27 -1.44
N ASN A 301 -11.42 -16.36 -0.97
CA ASN A 301 -12.76 -16.79 -1.37
C ASN A 301 -13.86 -15.94 -0.70
N SER A 302 -15.11 -16.06 -1.15
CA SER A 302 -16.24 -15.24 -0.66
C SER A 302 -16.47 -15.38 0.86
N GLN A 303 -16.28 -16.58 1.42
CA GLN A 303 -16.41 -16.82 2.86
C GLN A 303 -15.28 -16.15 3.64
N GLU A 304 -14.03 -16.28 3.19
CA GLU A 304 -12.88 -15.63 3.82
C GLU A 304 -12.99 -14.09 3.77
N ARG A 305 -13.46 -13.53 2.66
CA ARG A 305 -13.72 -12.08 2.55
C ARG A 305 -14.77 -11.60 3.54
N THR A 306 -15.85 -12.39 3.68
CA THR A 306 -16.92 -12.12 4.65
C THR A 306 -16.39 -12.14 6.07
N GLU A 307 -15.59 -13.16 6.43
CA GLU A 307 -14.99 -13.27 7.75
C GLU A 307 -14.05 -12.10 8.03
N LEU A 308 -13.20 -11.75 7.08
CA LEU A 308 -12.27 -10.63 7.22
C LEU A 308 -13.00 -9.29 7.43
N LEU A 309 -14.07 -9.06 6.68
CA LEU A 309 -14.92 -7.87 6.82
C LEU A 309 -15.62 -7.81 8.18
N ARG A 310 -15.98 -8.96 8.76
CA ARG A 310 -16.57 -9.04 10.11
C ARG A 310 -15.55 -8.80 11.21
N THR A 311 -14.34 -9.33 11.05
CA THR A 311 -13.29 -9.24 12.08
C THR A 311 -12.61 -7.87 12.11
N HIS A 312 -12.44 -7.23 10.93
CA HIS A 312 -11.77 -5.92 10.82
C HIS A 312 -12.53 -4.90 9.96
N PRO A 313 -13.83 -4.65 10.24
CA PRO A 313 -14.68 -3.82 9.38
C PRO A 313 -14.06 -2.46 9.13
N ILE A 314 -13.74 -1.70 10.19
CA ILE A 314 -13.20 -0.34 10.09
C ILE A 314 -11.97 -0.27 9.18
N ARG A 315 -11.01 -1.19 9.37
CA ARG A 315 -9.75 -1.16 8.61
C ARG A 315 -9.94 -1.59 7.16
N MET A 316 -10.69 -2.67 6.94
CA MET A 316 -11.00 -3.13 5.60
C MET A 316 -11.74 -2.06 4.79
N LEU A 317 -12.71 -1.39 5.42
CA LEU A 317 -13.48 -0.33 4.79
C LEU A 317 -12.61 0.87 4.46
N SER A 318 -11.67 1.24 5.34
CA SER A 318 -10.68 2.30 5.04
C SER A 318 -9.95 2.01 3.73
N HIS A 319 -9.45 0.79 3.55
CA HIS A 319 -8.77 0.38 2.33
C HIS A 319 -9.72 0.29 1.12
N PHE A 320 -10.97 -0.13 1.29
CA PHE A 320 -11.92 -0.15 0.18
C PHE A 320 -12.28 1.24 -0.34
N LEU A 321 -12.15 2.28 0.47
CA LEU A 321 -12.38 3.66 0.03
C LEU A 321 -11.17 4.23 -0.74
N GLU A 322 -10.00 3.60 -0.67
CA GLU A 322 -8.82 3.99 -1.45
C GLU A 322 -8.98 3.59 -2.92
N TRP A 323 -8.38 4.36 -3.82
CA TRP A 323 -8.30 3.99 -5.23
C TRP A 323 -7.16 2.98 -5.45
N PRO A 324 -7.38 1.87 -6.18
CA PRO A 324 -8.51 1.61 -7.07
C PRO A 324 -9.67 0.81 -6.44
N PHE A 325 -9.58 0.39 -5.18
CA PHE A 325 -10.60 -0.46 -4.55
C PHE A 325 -11.98 0.16 -4.45
N SER A 326 -12.05 1.49 -4.37
CA SER A 326 -13.32 2.21 -4.41
C SER A 326 -14.16 1.80 -5.62
N GLN A 327 -13.53 1.46 -6.76
CA GLN A 327 -14.25 0.93 -7.92
C GLN A 327 -14.89 -0.44 -7.64
N MET A 328 -14.16 -1.35 -7.01
CA MET A 328 -14.70 -2.66 -6.62
C MET A 328 -15.81 -2.51 -5.59
N PHE A 329 -15.68 -1.56 -4.66
CA PHE A 329 -16.74 -1.23 -3.71
C PHE A 329 -17.98 -0.75 -4.44
N VAL A 330 -17.85 0.21 -5.37
CA VAL A 330 -18.98 0.69 -6.20
C VAL A 330 -19.70 -0.47 -6.87
N GLU A 331 -18.96 -1.40 -7.49
CA GLU A 331 -19.52 -2.54 -8.22
C GLU A 331 -20.24 -3.56 -7.33
N ASN A 332 -19.92 -3.63 -6.03
CA ASN A 332 -20.45 -4.63 -5.09
C ASN A 332 -21.04 -3.96 -3.84
N THR A 333 -21.57 -2.74 -3.98
CA THR A 333 -21.92 -1.86 -2.85
C THR A 333 -22.90 -2.53 -1.89
N GLU A 334 -23.99 -3.11 -2.40
CA GLU A 334 -25.03 -3.74 -1.57
C GLU A 334 -24.52 -5.00 -0.85
N GLU A 335 -23.76 -5.84 -1.55
CA GLU A 335 -23.16 -7.05 -0.95
C GLU A 335 -22.23 -6.65 0.19
N ILE A 336 -21.27 -5.75 -0.06
CA ILE A 336 -20.32 -5.30 0.95
C ILE A 336 -21.05 -4.61 2.11
N TRP A 337 -22.05 -3.76 1.84
CA TRP A 337 -22.84 -3.09 2.87
C TRP A 337 -23.55 -4.05 3.83
N ASN A 338 -24.06 -5.16 3.30
CA ASN A 338 -24.72 -6.19 4.11
C ASN A 338 -23.75 -7.04 4.93
N LEU A 339 -22.46 -7.08 4.57
CA LEU A 339 -21.42 -7.75 5.35
C LEU A 339 -20.92 -6.91 6.54
N ILE A 340 -21.15 -5.61 6.51
CA ILE A 340 -20.72 -4.67 7.56
C ILE A 340 -21.70 -4.72 8.73
N SER A 341 -21.19 -4.91 9.94
CA SER A 341 -21.98 -4.80 11.17
C SER A 341 -22.55 -3.39 11.31
N ASP A 342 -23.80 -3.33 11.75
CA ASP A 342 -24.59 -2.11 11.92
C ASP A 342 -23.87 -1.02 12.73
N GLU A 343 -23.08 -1.41 13.72
CA GLU A 343 -22.28 -0.50 14.56
C GLU A 343 -21.17 0.26 13.80
N PHE A 344 -20.76 -0.22 12.62
CA PHE A 344 -19.70 0.40 11.80
C PHE A 344 -20.24 1.16 10.58
N LYS A 345 -21.55 1.06 10.28
CA LYS A 345 -22.15 1.74 9.12
C LYS A 345 -22.06 3.26 9.23
N ASP A 346 -22.31 3.80 10.42
CA ASP A 346 -22.15 5.24 10.69
C ASP A 346 -20.70 5.69 10.51
N TRP A 347 -19.74 4.83 10.84
CA TRP A 347 -18.32 5.12 10.67
C TRP A 347 -17.93 5.23 9.19
N ILE A 348 -18.52 4.43 8.30
CA ILE A 348 -18.28 4.55 6.85
C ILE A 348 -18.73 5.89 6.33
N PHE A 349 -19.97 6.29 6.66
CA PHE A 349 -20.46 7.61 6.28
C PHE A 349 -19.55 8.69 6.87
N LEU A 350 -19.15 8.59 8.14
CA LEU A 350 -18.23 9.54 8.75
C LEU A 350 -16.90 9.63 8.00
N LYS A 351 -16.32 8.50 7.62
CA LYS A 351 -15.05 8.42 6.90
C LYS A 351 -15.17 8.98 5.48
N ILE A 352 -16.20 8.62 4.72
CA ILE A 352 -16.43 9.17 3.38
C ILE A 352 -16.67 10.68 3.47
N PHE A 353 -17.51 11.12 4.41
CA PHE A 353 -17.78 12.53 4.65
C PHE A 353 -16.48 13.27 5.02
N ALA A 354 -15.69 12.71 5.93
CA ALA A 354 -14.39 13.26 6.27
C ALA A 354 -13.52 13.38 5.02
N ILE A 355 -13.41 12.35 4.18
CA ILE A 355 -12.60 12.44 2.95
C ILE A 355 -13.13 13.51 1.99
N LEU A 356 -14.43 13.55 1.75
CA LEU A 356 -15.06 14.45 0.77
C LEU A 356 -15.01 15.92 1.18
N PHE A 357 -14.97 16.20 2.49
CA PHE A 357 -15.07 17.56 3.02
C PHE A 357 -13.85 18.02 3.85
N ASN A 358 -12.81 17.19 3.98
CA ASN A 358 -11.57 17.56 4.66
C ASN A 358 -10.60 18.28 3.72
N ASP A 359 -10.62 19.61 3.80
CA ASP A 359 -9.68 20.48 3.09
C ASP A 359 -8.42 20.81 3.91
N SER A 360 -8.41 20.51 5.21
CA SER A 360 -7.24 20.69 6.08
C SER A 360 -7.45 19.93 7.39
N ILE A 361 -6.48 19.10 7.77
CA ILE A 361 -6.47 18.30 9.01
C ILE A 361 -6.71 19.18 10.25
N LEU A 362 -6.29 20.45 10.21
CA LEU A 362 -6.48 21.43 11.30
C LEU A 362 -7.89 22.03 11.37
N LEU A 363 -8.70 21.82 10.34
CA LEU A 363 -10.05 22.38 10.19
C LEU A 363 -11.13 21.30 10.19
N ASN A 364 -10.78 20.06 10.54
CA ASN A 364 -11.69 18.93 10.51
C ASN A 364 -12.86 19.21 11.48
N PRO A 365 -14.10 19.41 11.00
CA PRO A 365 -15.24 19.72 11.87
C PRO A 365 -15.60 18.56 12.82
N ILE A 366 -14.95 17.40 12.64
CA ILE A 366 -15.20 16.13 13.32
C ILE A 366 -14.41 16.00 14.63
N THR A 367 -13.77 17.05 15.16
CA THR A 367 -13.05 16.96 16.45
C THR A 367 -13.95 16.62 17.65
N ASN A 368 -15.27 16.73 17.50
CA ASN A 368 -16.26 16.56 18.57
C ASN A 368 -17.38 15.53 18.29
N CYS A 369 -17.24 14.65 17.31
CA CYS A 369 -18.22 13.56 17.14
C CYS A 369 -18.17 12.64 18.37
N GLN A 370 -19.19 12.74 19.23
CA GLN A 370 -19.30 12.15 20.56
C GLN A 370 -18.90 10.67 20.59
N GLY A 371 -17.63 10.38 20.91
CA GLY A 371 -17.15 9.03 21.18
C GLY A 371 -16.30 8.36 20.10
N PHE A 372 -16.03 9.00 18.95
CA PHE A 372 -15.09 8.48 17.95
C PHE A 372 -13.76 9.22 18.02
N PRO A 373 -12.67 8.62 18.54
CA PRO A 373 -11.39 9.29 18.59
C PRO A 373 -10.92 9.60 17.16
N CYS A 374 -10.65 10.88 16.88
CA CYS A 374 -10.22 11.38 15.58
C CYS A 374 -8.99 10.63 15.03
N THR A 375 -8.18 10.05 15.92
CA THR A 375 -7.04 9.17 15.59
C THR A 375 -7.43 7.94 14.77
N TYR A 376 -8.67 7.46 14.83
CA TYR A 376 -9.14 6.31 14.05
C TYR A 376 -9.62 6.66 12.65
N LEU A 377 -9.82 7.94 12.34
CA LEU A 377 -10.00 8.34 10.95
C LEU A 377 -8.71 8.14 10.16
N GLY A 378 -7.55 7.91 10.82
CA GLY A 378 -6.26 7.73 10.16
C GLY A 378 -5.83 8.98 9.40
N GLY A 379 -4.55 9.10 9.07
CA GLY A 379 -4.18 9.96 7.95
C GLY A 379 -5.01 9.48 6.75
N ASN A 380 -5.80 10.37 6.12
CA ASN A 380 -6.42 10.03 4.83
C ASN A 380 -5.26 9.84 3.86
N THR A 381 -4.80 8.59 3.71
CA THR A 381 -3.95 8.15 2.62
C THR A 381 -4.60 8.67 1.35
N LEU A 382 -3.84 9.53 0.70
CA LEU A 382 -4.37 10.68 -0.02
C LEU A 382 -4.95 10.24 -1.40
N ILE A 383 -4.96 8.93 -1.70
CA ILE A 383 -5.31 8.29 -2.97
C ILE A 383 -6.82 7.99 -3.05
N HIS A 384 -7.67 8.97 -2.78
CA HIS A 384 -9.10 8.83 -2.98
C HIS A 384 -9.52 9.44 -4.32
N ASN A 385 -10.43 8.76 -5.03
CA ASN A 385 -11.14 9.35 -6.15
C ASN A 385 -12.46 9.93 -5.61
N VAL A 386 -12.56 11.27 -5.60
CA VAL A 386 -13.72 11.99 -5.06
C VAL A 386 -15.02 11.57 -5.74
N GLU A 387 -14.99 11.33 -7.04
CA GLU A 387 -16.17 10.92 -7.78
C GLU A 387 -16.61 9.51 -7.38
N HIS A 388 -15.66 8.59 -7.23
CA HIS A 388 -15.98 7.24 -6.72
C HIS A 388 -16.59 7.32 -5.32
N LEU A 389 -16.03 8.14 -4.44
CA LEU A 389 -16.57 8.31 -3.08
C LEU A 389 -17.97 8.93 -3.07
N LYS A 390 -18.29 9.84 -3.99
CA LYS A 390 -19.66 10.35 -4.17
C LYS A 390 -20.61 9.25 -4.63
N ILE A 391 -20.20 8.45 -5.61
CA ILE A 391 -21.01 7.31 -6.09
C ILE A 391 -21.25 6.32 -4.95
N ILE A 392 -20.21 5.99 -4.18
CA ILE A 392 -20.32 5.13 -2.99
C ILE A 392 -21.28 5.75 -1.99
N TRP A 393 -21.12 7.04 -1.66
CA TRP A 393 -22.02 7.74 -0.74
C TRP A 393 -23.48 7.63 -1.19
N THR A 394 -23.77 7.94 -2.44
CA THR A 394 -25.14 7.89 -2.99
C THR A 394 -25.70 6.48 -2.97
N ALA A 395 -24.93 5.49 -3.41
CA ALA A 395 -25.36 4.09 -3.41
C ALA A 395 -25.63 3.58 -1.99
N LEU A 396 -24.74 3.88 -1.04
CA LEU A 396 -24.93 3.56 0.38
C LEU A 396 -26.14 4.28 0.97
N TRP A 397 -26.34 5.54 0.61
CA TRP A 397 -27.48 6.33 1.05
C TRP A 397 -28.79 5.70 0.56
N GLU A 398 -28.89 5.32 -0.71
CA GLU A 398 -30.09 4.71 -1.28
C GLU A 398 -30.51 3.42 -0.57
N ILE A 399 -29.55 2.54 -0.26
CA ILE A 399 -29.81 1.25 0.40
C ILE A 399 -29.91 1.34 1.94
N SER A 400 -29.55 2.47 2.54
CA SER A 400 -29.62 2.66 3.99
C SER A 400 -31.05 2.90 4.48
N SER A 401 -31.37 2.40 5.68
CA SER A 401 -32.66 2.68 6.32
C SER A 401 -32.78 4.15 6.71
N ASP A 402 -34.02 4.64 6.84
CA ASP A 402 -34.28 6.03 7.23
C ASP A 402 -33.75 6.36 8.62
N SER A 403 -33.67 5.38 9.53
CA SER A 403 -33.06 5.57 10.84
C SER A 403 -31.56 5.86 10.72
N TYR A 404 -30.83 5.13 9.87
CA TYR A 404 -29.40 5.38 9.63
C TYR A 404 -29.17 6.74 8.98
N LYS A 405 -29.96 7.05 7.95
CA LYS A 405 -29.92 8.37 7.28
C LYS A 405 -30.09 9.50 8.28
N LEU A 406 -31.04 9.38 9.20
CA LEU A 406 -31.29 10.37 10.24
C LEU A 406 -30.11 10.49 11.21
N THR A 407 -29.51 9.37 11.63
CA THR A 407 -28.30 9.37 12.48
C THR A 407 -27.12 10.06 11.80
N VAL A 408 -26.86 9.76 10.53
CA VAL A 408 -25.80 10.39 9.74
C VAL A 408 -26.06 11.89 9.56
N LEU A 409 -27.28 12.29 9.22
CA LEU A 409 -27.63 13.71 9.06
C LEU A 409 -27.44 14.47 10.37
N ASN A 410 -27.95 13.94 11.47
CA ASN A 410 -27.88 14.62 12.76
C ASN A 410 -26.45 14.65 13.28
N SER A 411 -25.81 13.49 13.40
CA SER A 411 -24.55 13.31 14.14
C SER A 411 -23.30 13.69 13.34
N ILE A 412 -23.39 13.69 12.01
CA ILE A 412 -22.25 13.95 11.13
C ILE A 412 -22.47 15.26 10.38
N VAL A 413 -23.53 15.36 9.58
CA VAL A 413 -23.72 16.49 8.66
C VAL A 413 -24.10 17.77 9.40
N LEU A 414 -25.16 17.75 10.21
CA LEU A 414 -25.67 18.92 10.93
C LEU A 414 -24.69 19.37 12.01
N GLU A 415 -24.14 18.45 12.79
CA GLU A 415 -23.07 18.74 13.75
C GLU A 415 -21.87 19.41 13.05
N SER A 416 -21.41 18.88 11.90
CA SER A 416 -20.33 19.50 11.14
C SER A 416 -20.71 20.90 10.64
N ILE A 417 -21.96 21.12 10.23
CA ILE A 417 -22.44 22.44 9.83
C ILE A 417 -22.41 23.40 11.03
N VAL A 418 -22.94 22.99 12.19
CA VAL A 418 -23.08 23.84 13.38
C VAL A 418 -21.72 24.18 13.99
N HIS A 419 -20.79 23.22 14.01
CA HIS A 419 -19.49 23.35 14.67
C HIS A 419 -18.35 23.79 13.75
N SER A 420 -18.55 23.82 12.43
CA SER A 420 -17.55 24.39 11.53
C SER A 420 -17.39 25.89 11.79
N SER A 421 -16.19 26.30 12.22
CA SER A 421 -15.79 27.71 12.34
C SER A 421 -15.91 28.50 11.02
N ARG A 422 -16.07 27.79 9.89
CA ARG A 422 -16.30 28.34 8.54
C ARG A 422 -17.64 27.88 7.95
N LEU A 423 -18.71 27.95 8.76
CA LEU A 423 -20.12 27.69 8.39
C LEU A 423 -20.48 28.03 6.93
N CYS A 424 -20.10 29.21 6.41
CA CYS A 424 -20.41 29.60 5.03
C CYS A 424 -19.64 28.81 3.96
N GLU A 425 -18.35 28.55 4.16
CA GLU A 425 -17.52 27.83 3.19
C GLU A 425 -17.94 26.36 3.13
N PHE A 426 -18.11 25.72 4.29
CA PHE A 426 -18.59 24.35 4.37
C PHE A 426 -19.98 24.21 3.72
N ARG A 427 -20.95 25.07 4.07
CA ARG A 427 -22.30 25.02 3.49
C ARG A 427 -22.29 25.22 1.98
N THR A 428 -21.45 26.10 1.46
CA THR A 428 -21.34 26.34 0.02
C THR A 428 -20.82 25.11 -0.69
N ARG A 429 -19.80 24.45 -0.14
CA ARG A 429 -19.22 23.22 -0.71
C ARG A 429 -20.15 22.03 -0.60
N PHE A 430 -20.81 21.86 0.54
CA PHE A 430 -21.83 20.83 0.72
C PHE A 430 -22.95 21.00 -0.30
N LYS A 431 -23.47 22.22 -0.51
CA LYS A 431 -24.45 22.48 -1.56
C LYS A 431 -23.91 22.23 -2.97
N ALA A 432 -22.66 22.58 -3.23
CA ALA A 432 -22.03 22.39 -4.54
C ALA A 432 -21.64 20.93 -4.82
N SER A 433 -21.54 20.07 -3.80
CA SER A 433 -21.14 18.68 -3.99
C SER A 433 -22.21 17.85 -4.69
N GLY A 434 -23.48 18.28 -4.59
CA GLY A 434 -24.66 17.57 -5.09
C GLY A 434 -25.14 16.44 -4.18
N LEU A 435 -24.59 16.33 -2.96
CA LEU A 435 -24.97 15.34 -1.94
C LEU A 435 -26.13 15.81 -1.06
#